data_AF-A0ABD6IWY5-F1
#
_entry.id   AF-A0ABD6IWY5-F1
#
_cell.length_a   1.000
_cell.length_b   1.000
_cell.length_c   1.000
_cell.angle_alpha   90.00
_cell.angle_beta   90.00
_cell.angle_gamma   90.00
#
_symmetry.space_group_name_H-M   'P 1'
#
loop_
_entity.id
_entity.type
_entity.pdbx_description
1 polymer ?
#
loop_
_entity_poly.entity_id
_entity_poly.type
_entity_poly.pdbx_seq_one_letter_code
_entity_poly.pdbx_strand_id
1 'polypeptide(L)'
;VFDLGGGTFDVSLLEMGDGVIEVKATNGDTRLGGDDWDQRVVDHLVQQFRNHYGVDLGKDKMAVQRLREAAEKAKIELSSSTETTINLPYITASAEGPLHLDEKLTRAQF
;
A
#
# COMPACT_ATOMS: atom_id res chain seq x y z
N VAL A 1 -6.08 -2.82 -23.51
CA VAL A 1 -5.55 -3.49 -22.31
C VAL A 1 -5.14 -2.42 -21.32
N PHE A 2 -5.54 -2.58 -20.06
CA PHE A 2 -5.12 -1.74 -18.94
C PHE A 2 -4.42 -2.69 -17.96
N ASP A 3 -3.15 -2.44 -17.68
CA ASP A 3 -2.32 -3.24 -16.78
C ASP A 3 -1.76 -2.33 -15.70
N LEU A 4 -2.15 -2.57 -14.44
CA LEU A 4 -1.65 -1.85 -13.27
C LEU A 4 -1.06 -2.87 -12.32
N GLY A 5 0.26 -3.04 -12.41
CA GLY A 5 1.03 -3.99 -11.62
C GLY A 5 1.48 -3.41 -10.28
N GLY A 6 2.47 -4.05 -9.67
CA GLY A 6 3.07 -3.61 -8.41
C GLY A 6 3.86 -2.30 -8.53
N GLY A 7 4.64 -2.12 -9.59
CA GLY A 7 5.50 -0.94 -9.76
C GLY A 7 5.36 -0.20 -11.09
N THR A 8 4.54 -0.71 -12.01
CA THR A 8 4.35 -0.12 -13.34
C THR A 8 2.90 -0.12 -13.75
N PHE A 9 2.58 0.85 -14.60
CA PHE A 9 1.27 1.04 -15.19
C PHE A 9 1.41 1.14 -16.70
N ASP A 10 0.68 0.31 -17.44
CA ASP A 10 0.73 0.23 -18.90
C ASP A 10 -0.69 0.21 -19.50
N VAL A 11 -0.88 0.95 -20.60
CA VAL A 11 -2.13 0.97 -21.37
C VAL A 11 -1.81 0.75 -22.84
N SER A 12 -2.49 -0.21 -23.45
CA SER A 12 -2.38 -0.49 -24.89
C SER A 12 -3.73 -0.46 -25.58
N LEU A 13 -3.80 0.25 -26.71
CA LEU A 13 -4.93 0.19 -27.63
C LEU A 13 -4.69 -0.93 -28.64
N LEU A 14 -5.59 -1.90 -28.67
CA LEU A 14 -5.50 -3.06 -29.55
C LEU A 14 -6.63 -3.01 -30.59
N GLU A 15 -6.30 -3.32 -31.83
CA GLU A 15 -7.26 -3.61 -32.89
C GLU A 15 -7.28 -5.12 -33.13
N MET A 16 -8.47 -5.68 -33.33
CA MET A 16 -8.66 -7.10 -33.66
C MET A 16 -9.32 -7.21 -35.02
N GLY A 17 -8.65 -7.86 -35.97
CA GLY A 17 -9.12 -8.02 -37.34
C GLY A 17 -8.43 -9.21 -38.01
N ASP A 18 -9.14 -9.94 -38.88
CA ASP A 18 -8.63 -11.08 -39.65
C ASP A 18 -7.93 -12.17 -38.82
N GLY A 19 -8.38 -12.35 -37.57
CA GLY A 19 -7.78 -13.31 -36.63
C GLY A 19 -6.42 -12.87 -36.05
N VAL A 20 -6.02 -11.63 -36.27
CA VAL A 20 -4.78 -11.02 -35.76
C VAL A 20 -5.11 -9.92 -34.75
N ILE A 21 -4.21 -9.74 -33.78
CA ILE A 21 -4.24 -8.65 -32.81
C ILE A 21 -3.11 -7.69 -33.16
N GLU A 22 -3.43 -6.41 -33.39
CA GLU A 22 -2.45 -5.37 -33.68
C GLU A 22 -2.43 -4.33 -32.56
N VAL A 23 -1.23 -3.92 -32.13
CA VAL A 23 -1.04 -2.84 -31.16
C VAL A 23 -1.02 -1.51 -31.90
N LYS A 24 -2.03 -0.67 -31.69
CA LYS A 24 -2.13 0.65 -32.34
C LYS A 24 -1.44 1.76 -31.57
N ALA A 25 -1.43 1.65 -30.25
CA ALA A 25 -0.74 2.58 -29.36
C ALA A 25 -0.43 1.89 -28.04
N THR A 26 0.67 2.31 -27.41
CA THR A 26 1.02 1.97 -26.03
C THR A 26 1.49 3.23 -25.31
N ASN A 27 1.16 3.36 -24.04
CA ASN A 27 1.65 4.40 -23.14
C ASN A 27 1.60 3.90 -21.69
N GLY A 28 2.28 4.58 -20.76
CA GLY A 28 2.33 4.12 -19.37
C GLY A 28 3.21 4.98 -18.46
N ASP A 29 3.35 4.53 -17.21
CA ASP A 29 4.27 5.05 -16.20
C ASP A 29 5.04 3.89 -15.56
N THR A 30 6.36 3.90 -15.71
CA THR A 30 7.25 2.85 -15.20
C THR A 30 7.54 2.97 -13.70
N ARG A 31 6.86 3.89 -13.00
CA ARG A 31 7.05 4.18 -11.58
C ARG A 31 5.72 4.38 -10.84
N LEU A 32 4.64 3.86 -11.40
CA LEU A 32 3.31 3.90 -10.80
C LEU A 32 2.78 2.47 -10.66
N GLY A 33 2.43 2.03 -9.45
CA GLY A 33 1.81 0.73 -9.25
C GLY A 33 1.31 0.53 -7.83
N GLY A 34 0.87 -0.68 -7.51
CA GLY A 34 0.35 -1.06 -6.19
C GLY A 34 1.29 -0.74 -5.02
N ASP A 35 2.60 -0.67 -5.22
CA ASP A 35 3.62 -0.30 -4.23
C ASP A 35 3.43 1.15 -3.76
N ASP A 36 2.95 2.05 -4.63
CA ASP A 36 2.65 3.43 -4.26
C ASP A 36 1.45 3.50 -3.31
N TRP A 37 0.43 2.66 -3.52
CA TRP A 37 -0.71 2.56 -2.62
C TRP A 37 -0.29 2.00 -1.26
N ASP A 38 0.57 0.97 -1.26
CA ASP A 38 1.13 0.44 -0.01
C ASP A 38 1.91 1.51 0.74
N GLN A 39 2.74 2.29 0.02
CA GLN A 39 3.51 3.36 0.62
C GLN A 39 2.60 4.46 1.22
N ARG A 40 1.49 4.82 0.57
CA ARG A 40 0.52 5.79 1.14
C ARG A 40 -0.12 5.29 2.44
N VAL A 41 -0.42 3.99 2.52
CA VAL A 41 -0.93 3.38 3.76
C VAL A 41 0.16 3.37 4.83
N VAL A 42 1.41 3.03 4.49
CA VAL A 42 2.55 3.10 5.42
C VAL A 42 2.73 4.51 5.97
N ASP A 43 2.73 5.52 5.10
CA ASP A 43 2.88 6.93 5.51
C ASP A 43 1.77 7.36 6.47
N HIS A 44 0.53 6.94 6.18
CA HIS A 44 -0.61 7.16 7.07
C HIS A 44 -0.39 6.51 8.45
N LEU A 45 0.03 5.25 8.50
CA LEU A 45 0.30 4.52 9.75
C LEU A 45 1.43 5.15 10.56
N VAL A 46 2.52 5.56 9.90
CA VAL A 46 3.63 6.26 10.55
C VAL A 46 3.14 7.58 11.16
N GLN A 47 2.32 8.33 10.42
CA GLN A 47 1.76 9.58 10.92
C GLN A 47 0.82 9.36 12.11
N GLN A 48 -0.08 8.37 12.06
CA GLN A 48 -0.97 8.05 13.18
C GLN A 48 -0.18 7.61 14.40
N PHE A 49 0.81 6.72 14.23
CA PHE A 49 1.62 6.25 15.34
C PHE A 49 2.42 7.39 15.99
N ARG A 50 2.97 8.29 15.16
CA ARG A 50 3.67 9.48 15.64
C ARG A 50 2.74 10.43 16.39
N ASN A 51 1.49 10.60 15.93
CA ASN A 51 0.50 11.42 16.62
C ASN A 51 0.12 10.85 17.99
N HIS A 52 0.04 9.52 18.12
CA HIS A 52 -0.35 8.85 19.36
C HIS A 52 0.79 8.74 20.37
N TYR A 53 2.00 8.38 19.92
CA TYR A 53 3.12 8.03 20.80
C TYR A 53 4.30 9.00 20.73
N GLY A 54 4.30 9.96 19.80
CA GLY A 54 5.45 10.86 19.57
C GLY A 54 6.68 10.17 18.95
N VAL A 55 6.56 8.90 18.56
CA VAL A 55 7.65 8.10 18.00
C VAL A 55 7.50 7.98 16.48
N ASP A 56 8.60 8.17 15.75
CA ASP A 56 8.64 8.07 14.29
C ASP A 56 9.13 6.68 13.86
N LEU A 57 8.18 5.81 13.48
CA LEU A 57 8.48 4.47 12.98
C LEU A 57 9.23 4.47 11.64
N GLY A 58 9.17 5.56 10.87
CA GLY A 58 9.85 5.66 9.58
C GLY A 58 11.38 5.58 9.67
N LYS A 59 11.94 5.76 10.87
CA LYS A 59 13.38 5.65 11.14
C LYS A 59 13.83 4.23 11.50
N ASP A 60 12.91 3.34 11.84
CA ASP A 60 13.19 1.95 12.19
C ASP A 60 12.94 1.05 10.98
N LYS A 61 14.03 0.55 10.37
CA LYS A 61 13.95 -0.30 9.17
C LYS A 61 13.14 -1.58 9.39
N MET A 62 13.18 -2.16 10.59
CA MET A 62 12.42 -3.39 10.88
C MET A 62 10.93 -3.06 11.05
N ALA A 63 10.61 -1.94 11.71
CA ALA A 63 9.23 -1.49 11.82
C ALA A 63 8.63 -1.14 10.45
N VAL A 64 9.37 -0.42 9.59
CA VAL A 64 8.94 -0.07 8.23
C VAL A 64 8.65 -1.31 7.39
N GLN A 65 9.48 -2.36 7.48
CA GLN A 65 9.23 -3.60 6.74
C GLN A 65 7.91 -4.25 7.18
N ARG A 66 7.67 -4.34 8.49
CA ARG A 66 6.41 -4.88 9.04
C ARG A 66 5.20 -4.02 8.67
N LEU A 67 5.35 -2.70 8.64
CA LEU A 67 4.31 -1.78 8.18
C LEU A 67 3.96 -2.01 6.71
N ARG A 68 4.95 -2.24 5.84
CA ARG A 68 4.72 -2.53 4.42
C ARG A 68 3.92 -3.81 4.20
N GLU A 69 4.31 -4.90 4.85
CA GLU A 69 3.58 -6.17 4.77
C GLU A 69 2.13 -6.05 5.27
N ALA A 70 1.94 -5.30 6.36
CA ALA A 70 0.61 -5.07 6.91
C ALA A 70 -0.24 -4.14 6.05
N ALA A 71 0.37 -3.12 5.44
CA ALA A 71 -0.27 -2.19 4.52
C ALA A 71 -0.73 -2.89 3.23
N GLU A 72 0.12 -3.74 2.64
CA GLU A 72 -0.24 -4.53 1.46
C GLU A 72 -1.42 -5.46 1.76
N LYS A 73 -1.37 -6.16 2.91
CA LYS A 73 -2.47 -7.01 3.34
C LYS A 73 -3.76 -6.22 3.53
N ALA A 74 -3.71 -5.07 4.19
CA ALA A 74 -4.87 -4.21 4.39
C ALA A 74 -5.46 -3.69 3.06
N LYS A 75 -4.61 -3.27 2.12
CA LYS A 75 -5.00 -2.86 0.76
C LYS A 75 -5.78 -3.98 0.05
N ILE A 76 -5.24 -5.21 0.09
CA ILE A 76 -5.88 -6.38 -0.54
C ILE A 76 -7.23 -6.69 0.14
N GLU A 77 -7.28 -6.69 1.47
CA GLU A 77 -8.53 -6.93 2.21
C GLU A 77 -9.60 -5.87 1.91
N LEU A 78 -9.20 -4.59 1.82
CA LEU A 78 -10.11 -3.49 1.49
C LEU A 78 -10.66 -3.56 0.07
N SER A 79 -10.09 -4.39 -0.82
CA SER A 79 -10.67 -4.64 -2.15
C SER A 79 -12.02 -5.38 -2.09
N SER A 80 -12.28 -6.13 -1.01
CA SER A 80 -13.54 -6.85 -0.79
C SER A 80 -14.31 -6.38 0.44
N SER A 81 -13.63 -5.90 1.49
CA SER A 81 -14.22 -5.38 2.73
C SER A 81 -14.31 -3.85 2.79
N THR A 82 -15.27 -3.30 3.55
CA THR A 82 -15.40 -1.85 3.75
C THR A 82 -14.46 -1.30 4.83
N GLU A 83 -13.88 -2.17 5.66
CA GLU A 83 -12.92 -1.83 6.72
C GLU A 83 -12.00 -3.01 7.02
N THR A 84 -10.83 -2.73 7.58
CA THR A 84 -9.87 -3.69 8.15
C THR A 84 -9.17 -3.10 9.36
N THR A 85 -8.59 -3.96 10.20
CA THR A 85 -7.78 -3.56 11.37
C THR A 85 -6.36 -4.02 11.18
N ILE A 86 -5.42 -3.08 11.29
CA ILE A 86 -3.99 -3.32 11.23
C ILE A 86 -3.47 -3.41 12.66
N ASN A 87 -3.10 -4.62 13.08
CA ASN A 87 -2.57 -4.88 14.41
C ASN A 87 -1.12 -5.39 14.33
N LEU A 88 -0.18 -4.58 14.81
CA LEU A 88 1.25 -4.91 14.88
C LEU A 88 1.71 -4.82 16.33
N PRO A 89 1.75 -5.95 17.06
CA PRO A 89 2.22 -5.95 18.42
C PRO A 89 3.74 -5.81 18.47
N TYR A 90 4.24 -5.17 19.54
CA TYR A 90 5.68 -4.96 19.77
C TYR A 90 6.36 -4.36 18.53
N ILE A 91 5.76 -3.31 17.96
CA ILE A 91 6.27 -2.68 16.74
C ILE A 91 7.53 -1.86 17.04
N THR A 92 7.60 -1.27 18.24
CA THR A 92 8.78 -0.57 18.75
C THR A 92 8.72 -0.51 20.30
N ALA A 93 9.65 0.19 20.93
CA ALA A 93 9.65 0.44 22.37
C ALA A 93 9.92 1.91 22.70
N SER A 94 9.31 2.39 23.77
CA SER A 94 9.59 3.68 24.41
C SER A 94 10.34 3.49 25.74
N ALA A 95 10.65 4.59 26.43
CA ALA A 95 11.20 4.54 27.78
C ALA A 95 10.26 3.87 28.80
N GLU A 96 8.95 3.85 28.52
CA GLU A 96 7.91 3.30 29.39
C GLU A 96 7.61 1.82 29.09
N GLY A 97 8.12 1.29 27.98
CA GLY A 97 7.93 -0.11 27.60
C GLY A 97 7.62 -0.32 26.11
N PRO A 98 7.26 -1.56 25.72
CA PRO A 98 6.91 -1.89 24.35
C PRO A 98 5.64 -1.15 23.88
N LEU A 99 5.62 -0.79 22.60
CA LEU A 99 4.49 -0.15 21.95
C LEU A 99 3.90 -1.06 20.87
N HIS A 100 2.61 -0.92 20.65
CA HIS A 100 1.81 -1.67 19.69
C HIS A 100 1.10 -0.70 18.75
N LEU A 101 0.94 -1.07 17.49
CA LEU A 101 0.09 -0.36 16.56
C LEU A 101 -1.23 -1.13 16.43
N ASP A 102 -2.34 -0.44 16.66
CA ASP A 102 -3.69 -0.93 16.42
C ASP A 102 -4.46 0.20 15.74
N GLU A 103 -4.61 0.10 14.42
CA GLU A 103 -5.26 1.12 13.59
C GLU A 103 -6.38 0.51 12.76
N LYS A 104 -7.55 1.14 12.79
CA LYS A 104 -8.69 0.76 11.94
C LYS A 104 -8.69 1.61 10.67
N LEU A 105 -8.64 0.97 9.51
CA LEU A 105 -8.67 1.63 8.20
C LEU A 105 -9.96 1.27 7.45
N THR A 106 -10.70 2.27 7.00
CA THR A 106 -11.90 2.08 6.16
C THR A 106 -11.57 2.26 4.68
N ARG A 107 -12.35 1.62 3.80
CA ARG A 107 -12.24 1.80 2.34
C ARG A 107 -12.46 3.25 1.91
N ALA A 108 -13.20 4.05 2.69
CA ALA A 108 -13.40 5.46 2.39
C ALA A 108 -12.20 6.35 2.77
N GLN A 109 -11.35 5.90 3.69
CA GLN A 109 -10.10 6.57 4.06
C GLN A 109 -8.93 6.14 3.17
N PHE A 110 -8.92 4.88 2.73
CA PHE A 110 -7.99 4.34 1.72
C PHE A 110 -8.23 5.00 0.36
#